data_AF-A0A6J2YJW1-F1
#
_entry.id   AF-A0A6J2YJW1-F1
#
_cell.length_a   1.000
_cell.length_b   1.000
_cell.length_c   1.000
_cell.angle_alpha   90.00
_cell.angle_beta   90.00
_cell.angle_gamma   90.00
#
_symmetry.space_group_name_H-M   'P 1'
#
loop_
_entity.id
_entity.type
_entity.pdbx_description
1 polymer ?
#
loop_
_entity_poly.entity_id
_entity_poly.type
_entity_poly.pdbx_seq_one_letter_code
_entity_poly.pdbx_strand_id
1 'polypeptide(L)'
;MTTDSNGCLVQCLGRQIIEALLFLRNRHLPPLYHLHSGNVIIQNGVARLAGLENSLLGLVPKAPYAPETLAFGYLLFEMSAGYELPSLPSQAHLQLELERAPKVADALQFIFQSPRIPTLEELVRCDLFRGVELRELRGATIVQTVSSPEVLQLLDVVRSPSLPSPLLRRQETVVVIEDCSKRALEDIAEEDDSEISDSCSVEEDISRNAR
;
A
#
# COMPACT_ATOMS: atom_id res chain seq x y z
N MET A 1 -10.24 -12.01 -33.32
CA MET A 1 -9.97 -13.31 -32.70
C MET A 1 -8.54 -13.31 -32.17
N THR A 2 -8.35 -13.08 -30.86
CA THR A 2 -7.28 -13.65 -30.02
C THR A 2 -7.63 -13.36 -28.54
N THR A 3 -8.27 -14.36 -27.92
CA THR A 3 -8.18 -14.76 -26.50
C THR A 3 -8.51 -13.76 -25.39
N ASP A 4 -9.81 -13.68 -25.09
CA ASP A 4 -10.33 -13.71 -23.72
C ASP A 4 -9.93 -15.05 -23.06
N SER A 5 -8.88 -15.08 -22.21
CA SER A 5 -8.67 -16.18 -21.21
C SER A 5 -7.57 -15.93 -20.18
N ASN A 6 -6.75 -14.89 -20.30
CA ASN A 6 -5.76 -14.56 -19.29
C ASN A 6 -6.31 -13.46 -18.39
N GLY A 7 -6.68 -13.82 -17.15
CA GLY A 7 -6.93 -12.83 -16.10
C GLY A 7 -5.78 -11.83 -16.06
N CYS A 8 -6.08 -10.56 -15.76
CA CYS A 8 -5.07 -9.49 -15.68
C CYS A 8 -3.87 -9.98 -14.84
N LEU A 9 -2.63 -9.73 -15.26
CA LEU A 9 -1.43 -10.23 -14.54
C LEU A 9 -1.50 -9.89 -13.04
N VAL A 10 -1.90 -8.67 -12.71
CA VAL A 10 -2.12 -8.21 -11.32
C VAL A 10 -3.16 -9.06 -10.58
N GLN A 11 -4.24 -9.43 -11.26
CA GLN A 11 -5.30 -10.28 -10.72
C GLN A 11 -4.77 -11.66 -10.33
N CYS A 12 -4.01 -12.29 -11.24
CA CYS A 12 -3.42 -13.62 -11.03
C CYS A 12 -2.37 -13.59 -9.92
N LEU A 13 -1.42 -12.63 -9.97
CA LEU A 13 -0.39 -12.49 -8.95
C LEU A 13 -0.98 -12.14 -7.59
N GLY A 14 -1.93 -11.20 -7.54
CA GLY A 14 -2.65 -10.84 -6.31
C GLY A 14 -3.37 -12.05 -5.70
N ARG A 15 -4.01 -12.89 -6.52
CA ARG A 15 -4.61 -14.14 -6.04
C ARG A 15 -3.57 -15.10 -5.46
N GLN A 16 -2.44 -15.31 -6.14
CA GLN A 16 -1.35 -16.17 -5.66
C GLN A 16 -0.78 -15.67 -4.33
N ILE A 17 -0.62 -14.36 -4.17
CA ILE A 17 -0.15 -13.72 -2.93
C ILE A 17 -1.14 -13.99 -1.80
N ILE A 18 -2.44 -13.76 -2.00
CA ILE A 18 -3.45 -14.01 -0.94
C ILE A 18 -3.46 -15.48 -0.52
N GLU A 19 -3.39 -16.41 -1.49
CA GLU A 19 -3.35 -17.85 -1.21
C GLU A 19 -2.09 -18.24 -0.43
N ALA A 20 -0.94 -17.64 -0.74
CA ALA A 20 0.28 -17.84 0.02
C ALA A 20 0.14 -17.32 1.46
N LEU A 21 -0.43 -16.13 1.67
CA LEU A 21 -0.68 -15.59 3.02
C LEU A 21 -1.63 -16.48 3.84
N LEU A 22 -2.74 -16.93 3.23
CA LEU A 22 -3.67 -17.88 3.86
C LEU A 22 -2.98 -19.20 4.23
N PHE A 23 -2.11 -19.70 3.34
CA PHE A 23 -1.35 -20.91 3.58
C PHE A 23 -0.36 -20.78 4.76
N LEU A 24 0.31 -19.64 4.92
CA LEU A 24 1.17 -19.35 6.07
C LEU A 24 0.35 -19.29 7.36
N ARG A 25 -0.79 -18.60 7.34
CA ARG A 25 -1.71 -18.48 8.48
C ARG A 25 -2.23 -19.83 8.96
N ASN A 26 -2.62 -20.71 8.02
CA ASN A 26 -3.08 -22.07 8.31
C ASN A 26 -2.00 -22.95 8.95
N ARG A 27 -0.73 -22.52 8.94
CA ARG A 27 0.42 -23.20 9.55
C ARG A 27 0.95 -22.49 10.78
N HIS A 28 0.15 -21.58 11.33
CA HIS A 28 0.45 -20.85 12.54
C HIS A 28 1.66 -19.91 12.46
N LEU A 29 2.18 -19.65 11.27
CA LEU A 29 3.25 -18.67 11.09
C LEU A 29 2.74 -17.26 11.46
N PRO A 30 3.62 -16.38 11.97
CA PRO A 30 3.28 -14.99 12.26
C PRO A 30 2.74 -14.27 11.02
N PRO A 31 1.84 -13.29 11.19
CA PRO A 31 1.39 -12.45 10.08
C PRO A 31 2.57 -11.77 9.39
N LEU A 32 2.48 -11.62 8.06
CA LEU A 32 3.56 -11.03 7.26
C LEU A 32 3.42 -9.50 7.21
N TYR A 33 3.94 -8.82 8.23
CA TYR A 33 3.94 -7.35 8.30
C TYR A 33 4.93 -6.68 7.35
N HIS A 34 5.85 -7.46 6.76
CA HIS A 34 6.88 -7.00 5.83
C HIS A 34 6.47 -7.18 4.36
N LEU A 35 5.17 -7.28 4.07
CA LEU A 35 4.69 -7.49 2.71
C LEU A 35 4.81 -6.21 1.88
N HIS A 36 5.67 -6.23 0.87
CA HIS A 36 5.84 -5.21 -0.16
C HIS A 36 6.46 -5.85 -1.41
N SER A 37 6.56 -5.12 -2.53
CA SER A 37 7.02 -5.67 -3.82
C SER A 37 8.40 -6.32 -3.75
N GLY A 38 9.34 -5.69 -3.02
CA GLY A 38 10.67 -6.23 -2.77
C GLY A 38 10.71 -7.60 -2.05
N ASN A 39 9.64 -7.99 -1.36
CA ASN A 39 9.50 -9.31 -0.72
C ASN A 39 8.60 -10.26 -1.54
N VAL A 40 8.37 -9.95 -2.82
CA VAL A 40 7.66 -10.81 -3.78
C VAL A 40 8.55 -11.11 -4.98
N ILE A 41 8.89 -12.37 -5.15
CA ILE A 41 9.67 -12.84 -6.30
C ILE A 41 8.69 -13.34 -7.37
N ILE A 42 8.76 -12.76 -8.56
CA ILE A 42 7.94 -13.17 -9.72
C ILE A 42 8.80 -13.99 -10.68
N GLN A 43 8.40 -15.24 -10.94
CA GLN A 43 9.09 -16.13 -11.88
C GLN A 43 8.05 -16.88 -12.72
N ASN A 44 8.13 -16.76 -14.05
CA ASN A 44 7.23 -17.43 -14.99
C ASN A 44 5.73 -17.21 -14.69
N GLY A 45 5.35 -16.01 -14.26
CA GLY A 45 3.96 -15.70 -13.89
C GLY A 45 3.53 -16.20 -12.51
N VAL A 46 4.48 -16.68 -11.69
CA VAL A 46 4.23 -17.14 -10.32
C VAL A 46 4.87 -16.19 -9.31
N ALA A 47 4.06 -15.64 -8.41
CA ALA A 47 4.46 -14.87 -7.24
C ALA A 47 4.84 -15.81 -6.09
N ARG A 48 5.99 -15.55 -5.48
CA ARG A 48 6.51 -16.26 -4.30
C ARG A 48 6.84 -15.25 -3.22
N LEU A 49 6.31 -15.46 -2.02
CA LEU A 49 6.65 -14.63 -0.87
C LEU A 49 8.08 -14.92 -0.41
N ALA A 50 8.81 -13.86 -0.07
CA ALA A 50 10.14 -13.87 0.53
C ALA A 50 10.11 -13.05 1.85
N GLY A 51 11.26 -12.94 2.54
CA GLY A 51 11.38 -12.12 3.75
C GLY A 51 10.56 -12.64 4.94
N LEU A 52 10.24 -13.92 4.97
CA LEU A 52 9.46 -14.55 6.06
C LEU A 52 10.22 -14.51 7.39
N GLU A 53 11.56 -14.52 7.32
CA GLU A 53 12.47 -14.39 8.45
C GLU A 53 12.34 -13.04 9.15
N ASN A 54 11.88 -11.98 8.47
CA ASN A 54 11.80 -10.64 9.06
C ASN A 54 10.85 -10.62 10.27
N SER A 55 9.71 -11.30 10.16
CA SER A 55 8.77 -11.45 11.29
C SER A 55 9.35 -12.32 12.41
N LEU A 56 10.10 -13.38 12.07
CA LEU A 56 10.70 -14.29 13.06
C LEU A 56 11.86 -13.64 13.82
N LEU A 57 12.61 -12.76 13.17
CA LEU A 57 13.75 -12.03 13.72
C LEU A 57 13.33 -10.75 14.45
N GLY A 58 12.04 -10.40 14.46
CA GLY A 58 11.54 -9.18 15.09
C GLY A 58 11.98 -7.90 14.40
N LEU A 59 12.26 -7.95 13.10
CA LEU A 59 12.63 -6.76 12.33
C LEU A 59 11.43 -5.82 12.19
N VAL A 60 11.71 -4.53 12.17
CA VAL A 60 10.71 -3.47 12.06
C VAL A 60 10.31 -3.30 10.58
N PRO A 61 9.01 -3.39 10.22
CA PRO A 61 8.57 -3.18 8.83
C PRO A 61 8.91 -1.82 8.26
N LYS A 62 8.97 -1.70 6.94
CA LYS A 62 9.04 -0.39 6.27
C LYS A 62 7.70 0.35 6.47
N ALA A 63 7.76 1.67 6.65
CA ALA A 63 6.55 2.50 6.68
C ALA A 63 5.88 2.55 5.29
N PRO A 64 4.54 2.58 5.19
CA PRO A 64 3.58 2.62 6.30
C PRO A 64 3.43 1.27 7.01
N TYR A 65 3.47 1.31 8.35
CA TYR A 65 3.24 0.12 9.18
C TYR A 65 1.78 -0.31 9.07
N ALA A 66 1.55 -1.50 8.55
CA ALA A 66 0.22 -1.98 8.22
C ALA A 66 0.03 -3.45 8.66
N PRO A 67 -1.15 -3.80 9.19
CA PRO A 67 -1.59 -5.18 9.27
C PRO A 67 -1.54 -5.86 7.90
N GLU A 68 -1.38 -7.19 7.88
CA GLU A 68 -1.17 -8.01 6.68
C GLU A 68 -2.15 -7.69 5.51
N THR A 69 -3.45 -7.55 5.78
CA THR A 69 -4.44 -7.18 4.74
C THR A 69 -4.19 -5.77 4.17
N LEU A 70 -3.85 -4.79 5.01
CA LEU A 70 -3.55 -3.43 4.55
C LEU A 70 -2.22 -3.40 3.77
N ALA A 71 -1.20 -4.12 4.23
CA ALA A 71 0.06 -4.29 3.50
C ALA A 71 -0.18 -4.92 2.12
N PHE A 72 -1.10 -5.88 2.02
CA PHE A 72 -1.54 -6.42 0.72
C PHE A 72 -2.22 -5.35 -0.15
N GLY A 73 -3.03 -4.47 0.43
CA GLY A 73 -3.61 -3.34 -0.30
C GLY A 73 -2.55 -2.39 -0.87
N TYR A 74 -1.54 -2.05 -0.08
CA TYR A 74 -0.41 -1.24 -0.53
C TYR A 74 0.34 -1.89 -1.69
N LEU A 75 0.64 -3.19 -1.57
CA LEU A 75 1.28 -3.98 -2.63
C LEU A 75 0.40 -4.08 -3.89
N LEU A 76 -0.91 -4.30 -3.74
CA LEU A 76 -1.83 -4.40 -4.87
C LEU A 76 -1.92 -3.09 -5.65
N PHE A 77 -1.93 -1.96 -4.95
CA PHE A 77 -1.82 -0.64 -5.58
C PHE A 77 -0.48 -0.50 -6.32
N GLU A 78 0.64 -0.81 -5.66
CA GLU A 78 1.98 -0.68 -6.25
C GLU A 78 2.12 -1.52 -7.53
N MET A 79 1.63 -2.77 -7.52
CA MET A 79 1.60 -3.63 -8.71
C MET A 79 0.76 -3.07 -9.87
N SER A 80 -0.20 -2.19 -9.56
CA SER A 80 -1.15 -1.65 -10.55
C SER A 80 -0.74 -0.27 -11.07
N ALA A 81 -0.22 0.58 -10.19
CA ALA A 81 0.14 1.97 -10.50
C ALA A 81 1.64 2.16 -10.76
N GLY A 82 2.49 1.22 -10.30
CA GLY A 82 3.94 1.25 -10.48
C GLY A 82 4.70 2.12 -9.48
N TYR A 83 4.06 2.59 -8.41
CA TYR A 83 4.69 3.33 -7.32
C TYR A 83 4.08 3.01 -5.95
N GLU A 84 4.84 3.26 -4.89
CA GLU A 84 4.42 3.03 -3.51
C GLU A 84 3.53 4.18 -3.00
N LEU A 85 2.47 3.86 -2.27
CA LEU A 85 1.69 4.88 -1.55
C LEU A 85 2.42 5.28 -0.26
N PRO A 86 2.57 6.58 0.02
CA PRO A 86 3.17 7.05 1.27
C PRO A 86 2.23 6.93 2.47
N SER A 87 0.92 6.88 2.24
CA SER A 87 -0.13 6.88 3.25
C SER A 87 -1.43 6.27 2.70
N LEU A 88 -2.49 6.21 3.51
CA LEU A 88 -3.80 5.71 3.06
C LEU A 88 -4.34 6.58 1.91
N PRO A 89 -4.71 5.99 0.77
CA PRO A 89 -5.19 6.74 -0.39
C PRO A 89 -6.65 7.17 -0.19
N SER A 90 -7.05 8.28 -0.79
CA SER A 90 -8.47 8.67 -0.86
C SER A 90 -9.21 7.87 -1.92
N GLN A 91 -10.54 7.80 -1.83
CA GLN A 91 -11.36 7.15 -2.87
C GLN A 91 -11.16 7.79 -4.25
N ALA A 92 -11.10 9.12 -4.31
CA ALA A 92 -10.89 9.85 -5.56
C ALA A 92 -9.51 9.55 -6.19
N HIS A 93 -8.47 9.43 -5.35
CA HIS A 93 -7.13 9.04 -5.80
C HIS A 93 -7.14 7.64 -6.44
N LEU A 94 -7.76 6.66 -5.78
CA LEU A 94 -7.88 5.30 -6.32
C LEU A 94 -8.64 5.27 -7.66
N GLN A 95 -9.73 6.03 -7.78
CA GLN A 95 -10.52 6.08 -9.01
C GLN A 95 -9.75 6.69 -10.19
N LEU A 96 -8.97 7.74 -9.93
CA LEU A 96 -8.18 8.41 -10.96
C LEU A 96 -7.01 7.52 -11.43
N GLU A 97 -6.22 7.00 -10.50
CA GLU A 97 -5.01 6.22 -10.84
C GLU A 97 -5.35 4.86 -11.48
N LEU A 98 -6.49 4.29 -11.11
CA LEU A 98 -6.90 2.94 -11.53
C LEU A 98 -8.13 2.96 -12.44
N GLU A 99 -8.34 4.06 -13.17
CA GLU A 99 -9.44 4.21 -14.14
C GLU A 99 -9.48 3.03 -15.14
N ARG A 100 -8.31 2.56 -15.58
CA ARG A 100 -8.16 1.42 -16.50
C ARG A 100 -8.28 0.04 -15.84
N ALA A 101 -8.35 0.00 -14.51
CA ALA A 101 -8.42 -1.22 -13.72
C ALA A 101 -9.50 -1.11 -12.61
N PRO A 102 -10.78 -0.90 -12.98
CA PRO A 102 -11.84 -0.59 -12.03
C PRO A 102 -12.03 -1.68 -10.96
N LYS A 103 -11.87 -2.96 -11.32
CA LYS A 103 -11.93 -4.07 -10.35
C LYS A 103 -10.83 -4.01 -9.28
N VAL A 104 -9.66 -3.46 -9.63
CA VAL A 104 -8.58 -3.23 -8.67
C VAL A 104 -8.94 -2.04 -7.78
N ALA A 105 -9.44 -0.95 -8.36
CA ALA A 105 -9.91 0.20 -7.61
C ALA A 105 -10.97 -0.18 -6.58
N ASP A 106 -11.92 -1.04 -6.95
CA ASP A 106 -12.99 -1.52 -6.06
C ASP A 106 -12.44 -2.40 -4.93
N ALA A 107 -11.50 -3.31 -5.23
CA ALA A 107 -10.84 -4.12 -4.22
C ALA A 107 -10.03 -3.27 -3.22
N LEU A 108 -9.33 -2.24 -3.71
CA LEU A 108 -8.57 -1.32 -2.86
C LEU A 108 -9.48 -0.41 -2.03
N GLN A 109 -10.61 0.03 -2.59
CA GLN A 109 -11.64 0.73 -1.81
C GLN A 109 -12.18 -0.18 -0.70
N PHE A 110 -12.44 -1.45 -0.99
CA PHE A 110 -12.86 -2.41 0.03
C PHE A 110 -11.79 -2.63 1.11
N ILE A 111 -10.50 -2.58 0.78
CA ILE A 111 -9.41 -2.71 1.76
C ILE A 111 -9.25 -1.45 2.61
N PHE A 112 -9.20 -0.27 1.99
CA PHE A 112 -8.81 0.98 2.65
C PHE A 112 -9.97 1.81 3.21
N GLN A 113 -11.16 1.70 2.61
CA GLN A 113 -12.31 2.56 2.94
C GLN A 113 -13.40 1.82 3.73
N SER A 114 -13.24 0.50 3.96
CA SER A 114 -14.17 -0.24 4.81
C SER A 114 -14.03 0.17 6.28
N PRO A 115 -15.14 0.20 7.04
CA PRO A 115 -15.11 0.56 8.47
C PRO A 115 -14.32 -0.44 9.32
N ARG A 116 -14.13 -1.66 8.81
CA ARG A 116 -13.22 -2.67 9.35
C ARG A 116 -12.30 -3.16 8.24
N ILE A 117 -11.08 -3.55 8.62
CA ILE A 117 -10.16 -4.20 7.70
C ILE A 117 -10.76 -5.56 7.29
N PRO A 118 -10.94 -5.84 5.99
CA PRO A 118 -11.46 -7.13 5.55
C PRO A 118 -10.45 -8.26 5.82
N THR A 119 -10.95 -9.48 5.97
CA THR A 119 -10.06 -10.64 6.10
C THR A 119 -9.55 -11.08 4.74
N LEU A 120 -8.43 -11.80 4.69
CA LEU A 120 -7.90 -12.37 3.45
C LEU A 120 -8.91 -13.30 2.76
N GLU A 121 -9.69 -14.05 3.55
CA GLU A 121 -10.75 -14.93 3.06
C GLU A 121 -11.87 -14.13 2.39
N GLU A 122 -12.20 -12.93 2.90
CA GLU A 122 -13.15 -12.02 2.26
C GLU A 122 -12.59 -11.48 0.95
N LEU A 123 -11.31 -11.07 0.93
CA LEU A 123 -10.65 -10.60 -0.29
C LEU A 123 -10.67 -11.66 -1.40
N VAL A 124 -10.40 -12.92 -1.09
CA VAL A 124 -10.49 -14.04 -2.06
C VAL A 124 -11.83 -14.10 -2.79
N ARG A 125 -12.91 -13.65 -2.15
CA ARG A 125 -14.28 -13.70 -2.67
C ARG A 125 -14.68 -12.43 -3.44
N CYS A 126 -13.87 -11.37 -3.39
CA CYS A 126 -14.12 -10.14 -4.16
C CYS A 126 -14.09 -10.41 -5.66
N ASP A 127 -14.81 -9.58 -6.42
CA ASP A 127 -14.96 -9.74 -7.88
C ASP A 127 -13.64 -9.64 -8.65
N LEU A 128 -12.62 -9.00 -8.07
CA LEU A 128 -11.28 -9.03 -8.60
C LEU A 128 -10.71 -10.45 -8.60
N PHE A 129 -10.86 -11.22 -7.52
CA PHE A 129 -10.18 -12.51 -7.36
C PHE A 129 -11.09 -13.72 -7.63
N ARG A 130 -12.40 -13.50 -7.72
CA ARG A 130 -13.38 -14.54 -7.99
C ARG A 130 -13.15 -15.17 -9.36
N GLY A 131 -13.06 -16.50 -9.39
CA GLY A 131 -12.89 -17.28 -10.63
C GLY A 131 -11.45 -17.41 -11.13
N VAL A 132 -10.46 -16.86 -10.42
CA VAL A 132 -9.05 -17.12 -10.74
C VAL A 132 -8.68 -18.52 -10.26
N GLU A 133 -8.34 -19.40 -11.20
CA GLU A 133 -7.90 -20.76 -10.90
C GLU A 133 -6.38 -20.85 -10.93
N LEU A 134 -5.77 -21.11 -9.77
CA LEU A 134 -4.31 -21.31 -9.67
C LEU A 134 -3.95 -22.73 -10.07
N ARG A 135 -3.58 -22.92 -11.34
CA ARG A 135 -3.23 -24.23 -11.90
C ARG A 135 -2.01 -24.82 -11.20
N GLU A 136 -1.10 -23.97 -10.74
CA GLU A 136 0.12 -24.31 -10.02
C GLU A 136 -0.15 -24.95 -8.66
N LEU A 137 -1.35 -24.73 -8.09
CA LEU A 137 -1.79 -25.38 -6.85
C LEU A 137 -2.51 -26.71 -7.11
N ARG A 138 -2.87 -27.04 -8.36
CA ARG A 138 -3.53 -28.32 -8.69
C ARG A 138 -2.54 -29.46 -8.49
N GLY A 139 -2.87 -30.38 -7.58
CA GLY A 139 -2.00 -31.52 -7.29
C GLY A 139 -0.82 -31.21 -6.39
N ALA A 140 -0.74 -29.99 -5.83
CA ALA A 140 0.15 -29.71 -4.72
C ALA A 140 -0.24 -30.66 -3.57
N THR A 141 0.56 -31.70 -3.36
CA THR A 141 0.44 -32.53 -2.16
C THR A 141 0.91 -31.63 -1.02
N ILE A 142 -0.04 -30.96 -0.38
CA ILE A 142 0.21 -30.26 0.87
C ILE A 142 0.56 -31.38 1.85
N VAL A 143 1.84 -31.72 1.93
CA VAL A 143 2.34 -32.53 3.03
C VAL A 143 1.93 -31.73 4.26
N GLN A 144 0.96 -32.25 5.00
CA GLN A 144 0.60 -31.76 6.30
C GLN A 144 1.75 -32.15 7.22
N THR A 145 2.88 -31.45 7.09
CA THR A 145 3.91 -31.46 8.11
C THR A 145 3.26 -30.82 9.33
N VAL A 146 2.79 -31.67 10.24
CA VAL A 146 2.37 -31.24 11.56
C VAL A 146 3.63 -30.68 12.22
N SER A 147 3.66 -29.37 12.43
CA SER A 147 4.73 -28.73 13.20
C SER A 147 4.76 -29.36 14.59
N SER A 148 5.95 -29.66 15.11
CA SER A 148 6.05 -30.23 16.45
C SER A 148 5.49 -29.23 17.49
N PRO A 149 5.04 -29.70 18.66
CA PRO A 149 4.54 -28.82 19.72
C PRO A 149 5.53 -27.73 20.11
N GLU A 150 6.82 -28.01 20.09
CA GLU A 150 7.91 -27.08 20.41
C GLU A 150 7.99 -25.95 19.37
N VAL A 151 7.84 -26.29 18.09
CA VAL A 151 7.81 -25.29 17.01
C VAL A 151 6.58 -24.40 17.16
N LEU A 152 5.40 -24.98 17.45
CA LEU A 152 4.19 -24.18 17.64
C LEU A 152 4.30 -23.21 18.82
N GLN A 153 4.87 -23.66 19.95
CA GLN A 153 5.15 -22.79 21.09
C GLN A 153 6.10 -21.65 20.70
N LEU A 154 7.16 -21.94 19.93
CA LEU A 154 8.07 -20.91 19.46
C LEU A 154 7.37 -19.91 18.52
N LEU A 155 6.53 -20.40 17.60
CA LEU A 155 5.76 -19.54 16.70
C LEU A 155 4.76 -18.65 17.45
N ASP A 156 4.18 -19.13 18.55
CA ASP A 156 3.31 -18.32 19.40
C ASP A 156 4.07 -17.18 20.10
N VAL A 157 5.33 -17.40 20.49
CA VAL A 157 6.18 -16.33 21.08
C VAL A 157 6.41 -15.18 20.09
N VAL A 158 6.61 -15.50 18.81
CA VAL A 158 6.89 -14.50 17.75
C VAL A 158 5.64 -14.01 17.03
N ARG A 159 4.46 -14.60 17.30
CA ARG A 159 3.18 -14.18 16.73
C ARG A 159 2.76 -12.80 17.22
N SER A 160 3.12 -12.45 18.44
CA SER A 160 2.88 -11.12 18.99
C SER A 160 3.92 -10.16 18.42
N PRO A 161 3.55 -9.22 17.54
CA PRO A 161 4.46 -8.13 17.24
C PRO A 161 4.63 -7.36 18.55
N SER A 162 5.80 -7.44 19.17
CA SER A 162 6.22 -6.38 20.08
C SER A 162 6.44 -5.14 19.22
N LEU A 163 5.34 -4.50 18.82
CA LEU A 163 5.39 -3.14 18.31
C LEU A 163 6.05 -2.31 19.41
N PRO A 164 7.09 -1.53 19.11
CA PRO A 164 7.66 -0.61 20.08
C PRO A 164 6.54 0.20 20.72
N SER A 165 6.42 0.05 22.04
CA SER A 165 5.31 0.59 22.83
C SER A 165 5.12 2.12 22.80
N PRO A 166 6.03 3.00 22.29
CA PRO A 166 5.71 4.42 22.20
C PRO A 166 4.62 4.77 21.19
N LEU A 167 4.31 3.90 20.21
CA LEU A 167 3.42 4.26 19.09
C LEU A 167 1.97 3.77 19.23
N LEU A 168 1.69 2.83 20.13
CA LEU A 168 0.32 2.34 20.37
C LEU A 168 -0.50 3.24 21.31
N ARG A 169 0.12 4.19 22.01
CA ARG A 169 -0.59 5.09 22.93
C ARG A 169 -1.30 6.27 22.25
N ARG A 170 -1.23 6.40 20.93
CA ARG A 170 -1.79 7.54 20.19
C ARG A 170 -3.05 7.22 19.37
N GLN A 171 -3.56 5.98 19.41
CA GLN A 171 -4.69 5.55 18.56
C GLN A 171 -6.09 5.69 19.20
N GLU A 172 -6.25 6.25 20.40
CA GLU A 172 -7.58 6.56 20.96
C GLU A 172 -8.09 7.99 20.66
N THR A 173 -7.40 8.76 19.84
CA THR A 173 -7.92 10.04 19.34
C THR A 173 -7.83 10.09 17.83
N VAL A 174 -8.98 10.15 17.18
CA VAL A 174 -9.14 10.67 15.83
C VAL A 174 -8.55 12.09 15.83
N VAL A 175 -7.28 12.21 15.43
CA VAL A 175 -6.68 13.50 15.10
C VAL A 175 -6.73 13.60 13.60
N VAL A 176 -7.61 14.48 13.12
CA VAL A 176 -7.59 15.00 11.76
C VAL A 176 -6.18 15.57 11.54
N ILE A 177 -5.38 14.90 10.73
CA ILE A 177 -4.07 15.42 10.30
C ILE A 177 -4.38 16.40 9.17
N GLU A 178 -4.45 17.69 9.50
CA GLU A 178 -4.31 18.74 8.49
C GLU A 178 -2.89 18.75 7.94
N ASP A 179 -2.79 18.95 6.63
CA ASP A 179 -1.59 18.96 5.81
C ASP A 179 -0.43 19.76 6.43
N CYS A 180 0.67 19.07 6.74
CA CYS A 180 1.91 19.69 7.20
C CYS A 180 2.77 20.28 6.05
N SER A 181 2.22 20.40 4.83
CA SER A 181 2.93 20.94 3.66
C SER A 181 2.95 22.48 3.57
N LYS A 182 2.38 23.22 4.53
CA LYS A 182 2.31 24.69 4.48
C LYS A 182 3.40 25.45 5.24
N ARG A 183 4.29 24.80 6.00
CA ARG A 183 5.27 25.50 6.88
C ARG A 183 6.67 25.71 6.28
N ALA A 184 6.82 25.67 4.96
CA ALA A 184 8.14 25.82 4.33
C ALA A 184 8.31 27.10 3.49
N LEU A 185 7.43 28.11 3.63
CA LEU A 185 7.47 29.31 2.77
C LEU A 185 7.39 30.66 3.50
N GLU A 186 7.58 30.74 4.81
CA GLU A 186 7.52 32.03 5.54
C GLU A 186 8.86 32.52 6.12
N ASP A 187 10.00 31.89 5.80
CA ASP A 187 11.33 32.30 6.30
C ASP A 187 12.20 32.99 5.22
N ILE A 188 11.65 33.94 4.45
CA ILE A 188 12.48 34.89 3.68
C ILE A 188 11.92 36.32 3.81
N ALA A 189 12.26 36.92 4.94
CA ALA A 189 12.29 38.35 5.26
C ALA A 189 13.39 38.44 6.34
N GLU A 190 14.47 39.21 6.29
CA GLU A 190 14.81 40.51 5.71
C GLU A 190 16.36 40.64 5.68
N GLU A 191 16.84 41.82 5.24
CA GLU A 191 18.18 42.44 5.34
C GLU A 191 18.85 42.67 3.97
N ASP A 192 19.34 43.85 3.58
CA ASP A 192 19.14 45.25 4.00
C ASP A 192 19.83 46.14 2.94
N ASP A 193 19.36 47.39 2.81
CA ASP A 193 19.97 48.62 2.28
C ASP A 193 21.06 48.64 1.16
N SER A 194 20.77 49.40 0.09
CA SER A 194 21.70 50.43 -0.43
C SER A 194 21.00 51.41 -1.38
N GLU A 195 21.32 52.69 -1.21
CA GLU A 195 20.63 53.88 -1.70
C GLU A 195 20.84 54.23 -3.21
N ILE A 196 20.10 55.27 -3.63
CA ILE A 196 20.44 56.36 -4.60
C ILE A 196 19.79 56.33 -6.01
N SER A 197 18.92 57.34 -6.21
CA SER A 197 18.57 58.12 -7.43
C SER A 197 18.00 57.37 -8.64
N ASP A 198 17.08 57.89 -9.46
CA ASP A 198 16.75 59.27 -9.81
C ASP A 198 15.34 59.31 -10.44
N SER A 199 14.79 60.52 -10.50
CA SER A 199 13.51 60.99 -11.07
C SER A 199 12.86 60.23 -12.24
N CYS A 200 11.52 60.17 -12.26
CA CYS A 200 10.72 60.99 -13.20
C CYS A 200 9.21 60.90 -12.95
N SER A 201 8.55 62.00 -13.29
CA SER A 201 7.22 62.49 -12.95
C SER A 201 6.03 61.73 -13.54
N VAL A 202 4.92 61.82 -12.81
CA VAL A 202 3.53 61.59 -13.25
C VAL A 202 3.17 62.58 -14.36
N GLU A 203 2.48 62.13 -15.41
CA GLU A 203 1.33 62.85 -15.97
C GLU A 203 0.48 61.95 -16.88
N GLU A 204 -0.80 61.85 -16.54
CA GLU A 204 -1.89 61.39 -17.40
C GLU A 204 -2.09 62.43 -18.52
N ASP A 205 -2.34 62.01 -19.76
CA ASP A 205 -3.39 62.69 -20.53
C ASP A 205 -3.98 61.88 -21.69
N ILE A 206 -5.21 62.26 -21.97
CA ILE A 206 -6.25 61.57 -22.73
C ILE A 206 -6.22 61.93 -24.23
N SER A 207 -6.66 60.97 -25.05
CA SER A 207 -7.28 61.13 -26.39
C SER A 207 -6.44 61.38 -27.66
N ARG A 208 -6.76 60.53 -28.65
CA ARG A 208 -7.05 60.84 -30.07
C ARG A 208 -5.92 61.52 -30.88
N ASN A 209 -5.46 60.89 -31.96
CA ASN A 209 -6.17 60.88 -33.23
C ASN A 209 -5.48 59.99 -34.27
N ALA A 210 -6.28 59.45 -35.18
CA ALA A 210 -5.85 58.72 -36.36
C ALA A 210 -5.19 59.64 -37.39
N ARG A 211 -3.98 59.28 -37.86
CA ARG A 211 -3.63 59.02 -39.26
C ARG A 211 -2.13 58.81 -39.42
#